data_AF-E1Y8I0-F1
#
_entry.id   AF-E1Y8I0-F1
#
_cell.length_a   1.000
_cell.length_b   1.000
_cell.length_c   1.000
_cell.angle_alpha   90.00
_cell.angle_beta   90.00
_cell.angle_gamma   90.00
#
_symmetry.space_group_name_H-M   'P 1'
#
loop_
_entity.id
_entity.type
_entity.pdbx_description
1 polymer ?
#
loop_
_entity_poly.entity_id
_entity_poly.type
_entity_poly.pdbx_seq_one_letter_code
_entity_poly.pdbx_strand_id
1 'polypeptide(L)' 'MIPVHYRDAIHESIDQLATFPECKRLDITELKNHRYDYRLRVGRYRVLFNYANVIKIIEIQEVKKRDERTY' A
#
# COMPACT_ATOMS: atom_id res chain seq x y z
N MET A 1 -7.99 -14.69 7.81
CA MET A 1 -7.58 -15.16 6.46
C MET A 1 -8.08 -14.15 5.43
N ILE A 2 -7.21 -13.61 4.58
CA ILE A 2 -7.61 -12.68 3.50
C ILE A 2 -8.28 -13.50 2.38
N PRO A 3 -9.50 -13.15 1.93
CA PRO A 3 -10.18 -13.85 0.84
C PRO A 3 -9.38 -13.80 -0.47
N VAL A 4 -9.43 -14.87 -1.27
CA VAL A 4 -8.60 -15.06 -2.49
C VAL A 4 -8.73 -13.89 -3.47
N HIS A 5 -9.94 -13.43 -3.75
CA HIS A 5 -10.18 -12.30 -4.68
C HIS A 5 -9.55 -10.98 -4.22
N TYR A 6 -9.32 -10.79 -2.91
CA TYR A 6 -8.59 -9.63 -2.42
C TYR A 6 -7.08 -9.81 -2.52
N ARG A 7 -6.59 -11.05 -2.47
CA ARG A 7 -5.16 -11.35 -2.59
C ARG A 7 -4.66 -10.98 -3.99
N ASP A 8 -5.41 -11.35 -5.03
CA ASP A 8 -5.06 -11.04 -6.41
C ASP A 8 -5.04 -9.54 -6.68
N ALA A 9 -6.05 -8.81 -6.21
CA ALA A 9 -6.11 -7.35 -6.34
C ALA A 9 -4.98 -6.64 -5.58
N ILE A 10 -4.58 -7.16 -4.42
CA ILE A 10 -3.44 -6.64 -3.66
C ILE A 10 -2.14 -6.89 -4.44
N HIS A 11 -1.94 -8.08 -4.99
CA HIS A 11 -0.76 -8.40 -5.81
C HIS A 11 -0.67 -7.51 -7.05
N GLU A 12 -1.74 -7.37 -7.82
CA GLU A 12 -1.77 -6.52 -9.00
C GLU A 12 -1.44 -5.05 -8.66
N SER A 13 -1.95 -4.57 -7.52
CA SER A 13 -1.68 -3.20 -7.06
C SER A 13 -0.23 -3.01 -6.60
N ILE A 14 0.40 -4.05 -6.04
CA ILE A 14 1.82 -4.04 -5.66
C ILE A 14 2.72 -4.10 -6.88
N ASP A 15 2.38 -4.91 -7.89
CA ASP A 15 3.14 -4.96 -9.14
C ASP A 15 3.17 -3.60 -9.83
N GLN A 16 2.06 -2.85 -9.77
CA GLN A 16 1.99 -1.50 -10.29
C GLN A 16 2.91 -0.52 -9.53
N LEU A 17 3.24 -0.75 -8.25
CA LEU A 17 4.19 0.10 -7.51
C LEU A 17 5.62 0.03 -8.07
N ALA A 18 5.95 -0.92 -8.95
CA ALA A 18 7.26 -0.97 -9.59
C ALA A 18 7.59 0.30 -10.41
N THR A 19 6.55 0.96 -10.94
CA THR A 19 6.65 2.22 -11.71
C THR A 19 6.47 3.48 -10.86
N PHE A 20 6.42 3.34 -9.52
CA PHE A 20 6.27 4.49 -8.63
C PHE A 20 7.46 5.46 -8.79
N PRO A 21 7.25 6.79 -8.81
CA PRO A 21 6.01 7.52 -8.50
C PRO A 21 5.03 7.76 -9.66
N GLU A 22 5.26 7.18 -10.84
CA GLU A 22 4.44 7.45 -12.04
C GLU A 22 3.08 6.73 -12.05
N CYS A 23 2.77 5.96 -11.00
CA CYS A 23 1.53 5.18 -10.86
C CYS A 23 0.30 6.07 -10.57
N LYS A 24 -0.14 6.87 -11.55
CA LYS A 24 -1.29 7.79 -11.40
C LYS A 24 -2.63 7.10 -11.15
N ARG A 25 -2.73 5.78 -11.41
CA ARG A 25 -3.96 5.00 -11.26
C ARG A 25 -4.18 4.45 -9.84
N LEU A 26 -3.15 4.46 -9.01
CA LEU A 26 -3.20 3.90 -7.66
C LEU A 26 -3.60 4.97 -6.62
N ASP A 27 -4.47 4.61 -5.68
CA ASP A 27 -4.89 5.48 -4.57
C ASP A 27 -3.80 5.49 -3.48
N ILE A 28 -2.73 6.25 -3.75
CA ILE A 28 -1.57 6.41 -2.86
C ILE A 28 -1.64 7.78 -2.19
N THR A 29 -1.45 7.81 -0.88
CA THR A 29 -1.35 9.05 -0.09
C THR A 29 -0.06 9.05 0.72
N GLU A 30 0.68 10.15 0.70
CA GLU A 30 1.79 10.38 1.61
C GLU A 30 1.27 10.61 3.03
N LEU A 31 1.84 9.91 4.01
CA LEU A 31 1.49 10.04 5.41
C LEU A 31 2.42 11.04 6.09
N LYS A 32 1.84 12.01 6.80
CA LYS A 32 2.60 12.96 7.63
C LYS A 32 2.62 12.47 9.08
N ASN A 33 3.74 12.64 9.76
CA ASN A 33 3.92 12.23 11.16
C ASN A 33 3.63 10.74 11.41
N HIS A 34 3.96 9.87 10.45
CA HIS A 34 3.81 8.43 10.57
C HIS A 34 5.16 7.74 10.39
N ARG A 35 5.33 6.54 10.96
CA ARG A 35 6.55 5.73 10.79
C ARG A 35 6.78 5.23 9.35
N TYR A 36 5.81 5.46 8.46
CA TYR A 36 5.87 5.07 7.06
C TYR A 36 5.53 6.24 6.18
N ASP A 37 6.15 6.29 5.01
CA ASP A 37 6.06 7.44 4.09
C ASP A 37 4.74 7.45 3.33
N TYR A 38 4.24 6.28 2.90
CA TYR A 38 3.07 6.18 2.01
C TYR A 38 2.04 5.14 2.45
N ARG A 39 0.80 5.35 2.01
CA ARG A 39 -0.32 4.42 2.13
C ARG A 39 -1.00 4.24 0.78
N LEU A 40 -1.03 3.01 0.29
CA LEU A 40 -1.86 2.57 -0.83
C LEU A 40 -3.18 1.99 -0.34
N ARG A 41 -4.28 2.34 -0.98
CA ARG A 41 -5.60 1.77 -0.72
C ARG A 41 -6.00 0.78 -1.82
N VAL A 42 -6.33 -0.44 -1.41
CA VAL A 42 -6.85 -1.50 -2.30
C VAL A 42 -8.19 -1.97 -1.74
N GLY A 43 -9.28 -1.36 -2.22
CA GLY A 43 -10.63 -1.62 -1.72
C GLY A 43 -10.77 -1.36 -0.21
N ARG A 44 -10.93 -2.44 0.58
CA ARG A 44 -11.04 -2.38 2.06
C ARG A 44 -9.70 -2.58 2.79
N TYR A 45 -8.61 -2.79 2.07
CA TYR A 45 -7.28 -3.02 2.63
C TYR A 45 -6.38 -1.80 2.42
N ARG A 46 -5.37 -1.70 3.29
CA ARG A 46 -4.34 -0.66 3.24
C ARG A 46 -2.97 -1.33 3.22
N VAL A 47 -2.10 -0.86 2.34
CA VAL A 47 -0.69 -1.26 2.26
C VAL A 47 0.13 -0.05 2.64
N LEU A 48 0.96 -0.18 3.68
CA LEU A 48 1.86 0.87 4.15
C LEU A 48 3.27 0.54 3.67
N PHE A 49 3.97 1.51 3.09
CA PHE A 49 5.30 1.29 2.54
C PHE A 49 6.16 2.56 2.59
N ASN A 50 7.47 2.37 2.55
CA ASN A 50 8.48 3.42 2.46
C ASN A 50 9.07 3.46 1.06
N TYR A 51 9.56 4.63 0.64
CA TYR A 51 10.22 4.78 -0.65
C TYR A 51 11.59 5.44 -0.46
N ALA A 52 12.64 4.61 -0.44
CA ALA A 52 14.03 5.08 -0.42
C ALA A 52 14.58 5.12 -1.85
N ASN A 53 14.98 6.30 -2.31
CA ASN A 53 15.42 6.56 -3.69
C ASN A 53 16.73 5.85 -4.10
N VAL A 54 17.35 5.08 -3.19
CA VAL A 54 18.68 4.47 -3.36
C VAL A 54 18.61 2.95 -3.59
N ILE A 55 17.60 2.24 -3.07
CA ILE A 55 17.39 0.80 -3.34
C ILE A 55 15.88 0.51 -3.27
N LYS A 56 15.29 0.08 -4.39
CA LYS A 56 13.86 -0.27 -4.50
C LYS A 56 13.57 -1.60 -3.80
N ILE A 57 13.31 -1.56 -2.49
CA ILE A 57 12.73 -2.69 -1.76
C ILE A 57 11.40 -2.22 -1.17
N ILE A 58 10.29 -2.76 -1.69
CA ILE A 58 8.95 -2.57 -1.12
C ILE A 58 8.75 -3.69 -0.11
N GLU A 59 8.90 -3.37 1.17
CA GLU A 59 8.66 -4.32 2.26
C GLU A 59 7.21 -4.19 2.74
N ILE A 60 6.43 -5.26 2.58
CA ILE A 60 5.04 -5.31 3.04
C ILE A 60 5.04 -5.56 4.54
N GLN A 61 4.98 -4.47 5.29
CA GLN A 61 5.13 -4.51 6.75
C GLN A 61 3.88 -5.07 7.46
N GLU A 62 2.69 -4.74 6.97
CA GLU A 62 1.46 -5.20 7.61
C GLU A 62 0.24 -5.08 6.68
N VAL A 63 -0.61 -6.12 6.65
CA VAL A 63 -1.89 -6.10 5.94
C VAL A 63 -3.03 -6.27 6.93
N LYS A 64 -3.72 -5.17 7.25
CA LYS A 64 -4.87 -5.13 8.16
C LYS A 64 -6.19 -4.93 7.41
N LYS A 65 -7.23 -5.63 7.88
CA LYS A 65 -8.62 -5.38 7.47
C LYS A 65 -9.08 -4.06 8.10
N ARG A 66 -9.79 -3.22 7.34
CA ARG A 66 -10.28 -1.93 7.85
C ARG A 66 -11.37 -2.12 8.93
N ASP A 67 -11.07 -1.65 10.14
CA ASP A 67 -12.06 -1.32 11.16
C ASP A 67 -12.45 0.16 11.07
N GLU A 68 -13.70 0.48 11.42
CA GLU A 68 -14.37 1.76 11.18
C GLU A 68 -13.96 2.90 12.13
N ARG A 69 -13.18 2.64 13.17
CA ARG A 69 -12.82 3.69 14.15
C ARG A 69 -11.59 4.47 13.71
N THR A 70 -11.79 5.78 13.62
CA THR A 70 -10.85 6.76 13.07
C THR A 70 -10.42 7.69 14.20
N TYR A 71 -9.11 7.70 14.46
CA TYR A 71 -8.31 8.56 15.35
C TYR A 71 -8.62 8.57 16.85
#